data_AF-A0A7J8PW84-F1
#
_entry.id   AF-A0A7J8PW84-F1
#
_cell.length_a   1.000
_cell.length_b   1.000
_cell.length_c   1.000
_cell.angle_alpha   90.00
_cell.angle_beta   90.00
_cell.angle_gamma   90.00
#
_symmetry.space_group_name_H-M   'P 1'
#
loop_
_entity.id
_entity.type
_entity.pdbx_description
1 polymer ?
#
loop_
_entity_poly.entity_id
_entity_poly.type
_entity_poly.pdbx_seq_one_letter_code
_entity_poly.pdbx_strand_id
1 'polypeptide(L)' 'MSFKESQQGRTWTDEEDKQTQQYAMQLVSSSVVPMVLKAAIELGVFEIIQGAGPRALLSPSQIASQLPSQTNPKAAL' A
#
# COMPACT_ATOMS: atom_id res chain seq x y z
N MET A 1 21.67 -30.45 28.26
CA MET A 1 21.32 -29.67 27.04
C MET A 1 19.89 -29.12 27.16
N SER A 2 19.52 -28.46 28.28
CA SER A 2 18.16 -28.73 28.80
C SER A 2 17.23 -27.56 29.08
N PHE A 3 17.54 -26.33 28.71
CA PHE A 3 16.51 -25.27 28.86
C PHE A 3 16.66 -24.18 27.80
N LYS A 4 17.92 -23.79 27.52
CA LYS A 4 18.24 -22.75 26.54
C LYS A 4 17.95 -23.21 25.10
N GLU A 5 18.29 -24.44 24.74
CA GLU A 5 17.98 -25.02 23.41
C GLU A 5 16.46 -25.21 23.19
N SER A 6 15.73 -25.67 24.21
CA SER A 6 14.27 -25.86 24.14
C SER A 6 13.49 -24.55 24.06
N GLN A 7 14.00 -23.47 24.67
CA GLN A 7 13.44 -22.12 24.53
C GLN A 7 13.79 -21.53 23.17
N GLN A 8 15.04 -21.69 22.72
CA GLN A 8 15.50 -21.18 21.42
C GLN A 8 14.67 -21.78 20.27
N GLY A 9 14.49 -23.12 20.23
CA GLY A 9 13.67 -23.77 19.19
C GLY A 9 12.21 -23.33 19.16
N ARG A 10 11.64 -22.98 20.32
CA ARG A 10 10.27 -22.43 20.42
C ARG A 10 10.16 -21.01 19.86
N THR A 11 11.16 -20.17 20.14
CA THR A 11 11.19 -18.79 19.63
C THR A 11 11.38 -18.69 18.11
N TRP A 12 12.12 -19.63 17.50
CA TRP A 12 12.28 -19.67 16.04
C TRP A 12 10.98 -20.05 15.33
N THR A 13 10.30 -21.07 15.85
CA THR A 13 9.01 -21.54 15.31
C THR A 13 7.91 -20.49 15.43
N ASP A 14 7.84 -19.77 16.56
CA ASP A 14 6.89 -18.67 16.73
C ASP A 14 7.10 -17.51 15.72
N GLU A 15 8.37 -17.18 15.40
CA GLU A 15 8.66 -16.12 14.41
C GLU A 15 8.40 -16.61 12.97
N GLU A 16 8.73 -17.86 12.64
CA GLU A 16 8.41 -18.47 11.34
C GLU A 16 6.89 -18.52 11.08
N ASP A 17 6.10 -18.90 12.09
CA ASP A 17 4.64 -18.92 12.01
C ASP A 17 4.07 -17.51 11.80
N LYS A 18 4.62 -16.52 12.50
CA LYS A 18 4.25 -15.11 12.33
C LYS A 18 4.60 -14.58 10.95
N GLN A 19 5.78 -14.89 10.41
CA GLN A 19 6.15 -14.51 9.04
C GLN A 19 5.23 -15.17 8.01
N THR A 20 4.89 -16.44 8.21
CA THR A 20 3.94 -17.19 7.37
C THR A 20 2.55 -16.56 7.42
N GLN A 21 2.07 -16.23 8.62
CA GLN A 21 0.80 -15.54 8.82
C GLN A 21 0.77 -14.17 8.13
N GLN A 22 1.83 -13.38 8.26
CA GLN A 22 1.97 -12.10 7.57
C GLN A 22 1.97 -12.26 6.04
N TYR A 23 2.69 -13.26 5.52
CA TYR A 23 2.73 -13.54 4.10
C TYR A 23 1.36 -13.97 3.56
N ALA A 24 0.63 -14.82 4.29
CA ALA A 24 -0.74 -15.18 3.95
C ALA A 24 -1.66 -13.94 3.89
N MET A 25 -1.51 -13.01 4.84
CA MET A 25 -2.26 -11.74 4.82
C MET A 25 -1.92 -10.87 3.59
N GLN A 26 -0.64 -10.82 3.21
CA GLN A 26 -0.21 -10.13 1.97
C GLN A 26 -0.81 -10.80 0.73
N LEU A 27 -0.87 -12.13 0.66
CA LEU A 27 -1.48 -12.85 -0.45
C LEU A 27 -2.99 -12.60 -0.54
N VAL A 28 -3.70 -12.63 0.59
CA VAL A 28 -5.15 -12.33 0.64
C VAL A 28 -5.44 -10.90 0.17
N SER A 29 -4.54 -9.96 0.47
CA SER A 29 -4.67 -8.56 0.06
C SER A 29 -3.92 -8.20 -1.24
N SER A 30 -3.37 -9.20 -1.95
CA SER A 30 -2.47 -8.98 -3.08
C SER A 30 -3.12 -8.24 -4.25
N SER A 31 -4.44 -8.30 -4.38
CA SER A 31 -5.21 -7.59 -5.40
C SER A 31 -5.32 -6.08 -5.15
N VAL A 32 -5.08 -5.62 -3.92
CA VAL A 32 -5.16 -4.19 -3.56
C VAL A 32 -4.12 -3.38 -4.33
N VAL A 33 -2.88 -3.87 -4.41
CA VAL A 33 -1.78 -3.18 -5.12
C VAL A 33 -2.10 -2.94 -6.60
N PRO A 34 -2.46 -3.96 -7.43
CA PRO A 34 -2.77 -3.73 -8.83
C PRO A 34 -4.04 -2.88 -9.03
N MET A 35 -5.05 -3.00 -8.16
CA MET A 35 -6.25 -2.16 -8.24
C MET A 35 -5.94 -0.67 -7.95
N VAL A 36 -5.16 -0.40 -6.91
CA VAL A 36 -4.76 0.98 -6.55
C VAL A 36 -3.84 1.57 -7.62
N LEU A 37 -2.91 0.77 -8.15
CA LEU A 37 -2.06 1.21 -9.26
C LEU A 37 -2.88 1.57 -10.50
N LYS A 38 -3.84 0.71 -10.88
CA LYS A 38 -4.77 0.99 -11.98
C LYS A 38 -5.53 2.30 -11.75
N ALA A 39 -6.09 2.50 -10.56
CA ALA A 39 -6.81 3.73 -10.24
C ALA A 39 -5.90 4.97 -10.28
N ALA A 40 -4.65 4.87 -9.82
CA ALA A 40 -3.68 5.96 -9.88
C ALA A 40 -3.33 6.36 -11.33
N ILE A 41 -3.26 5.38 -12.24
CA ILE A 41 -3.10 5.62 -13.68
C ILE A 41 -4.36 6.29 -14.25
N GLU A 42 -5.55 5.77 -13.97
CA GLU A 42 -6.81 6.32 -14.48
C GLU A 42 -7.10 7.74 -13.99
N LEU A 43 -6.65 8.07 -12.77
CA LEU A 43 -6.76 9.41 -12.19
C LEU A 43 -5.68 10.38 -12.68
N GLY A 44 -4.65 9.91 -13.39
CA GLY A 44 -3.57 10.76 -13.87
C GLY A 44 -2.58 11.20 -12.77
N VAL A 45 -2.45 10.43 -11.68
CA VAL A 45 -1.61 10.81 -10.54
C VAL A 45 -0.13 10.90 -10.93
N PHE A 46 0.33 10.02 -11.82
CA PHE A 46 1.72 10.01 -12.27
C PHE A 46 2.04 11.22 -13.15
N GLU A 47 1.10 11.68 -13.96
CA GLU A 47 1.18 12.87 -14.80
C GLU A 47 1.25 14.13 -13.94
N ILE A 48 0.46 14.19 -12.86
CA ILE A 48 0.52 15.28 -11.88
C ILE A 48 1.91 15.35 -11.23
N ILE A 49 2.44 14.21 -10.79
CA ILE A 49 3.78 14.13 -10.19
C ILE A 49 4.87 14.52 -11.22
N GLN A 50 4.77 14.01 -12.44
CA GLN A 50 5.70 14.34 -13.53
C GLN A 50 5.68 15.83 -13.84
N GLY A 51 4.48 16.43 -13.92
CA GLY A 51 4.28 17.84 -14.23
C GLY A 51 4.83 18.80 -13.17
N ALA A 52 4.92 18.36 -11.90
CA ALA A 52 5.54 19.15 -10.84
C ALA A 52 7.07 19.29 -10.98
N GLY A 53 7.69 18.43 -11.79
CA GLY A 53 9.10 18.49 -12.14
C GLY A 53 10.03 17.68 -11.23
N PRO A 54 11.32 17.55 -11.62
CA PRO A 54 12.26 16.71 -10.91
C PRO A 54 12.48 17.15 -9.46
N ARG A 55 12.42 16.20 -8.52
CA ARG A 55 12.56 16.42 -7.06
C ARG A 55 11.44 17.23 -6.41
N ALA A 56 10.36 17.56 -7.14
CA ALA A 56 9.19 18.13 -6.51
C ALA A 56 8.55 17.12 -5.56
N LEU A 57 8.23 17.57 -4.35
CA LEU A 57 7.48 16.80 -3.37
C LEU A 57 6.07 17.38 -3.29
N LEU A 58 5.09 16.54 -3.59
CA LEU A 58 3.68 16.90 -3.50
C LEU A 58 3.07 16.22 -2.28
N SER A 59 2.29 16.99 -1.52
CA SER A 59 1.38 16.41 -0.53
C SER A 59 0.20 15.72 -1.24
N PRO A 60 -0.51 14.80 -0.55
CA PRO A 60 -1.75 14.23 -1.07
C PRO A 60 -2.80 15.28 -1.45
N SER A 61 -2.90 16.38 -0.69
CA SER A 61 -3.83 17.48 -0.98
C SER A 61 -3.47 18.25 -2.25
N GLN A 62 -2.18 18.44 -2.53
CA GLN A 62 -1.70 19.07 -3.77
C GLN A 62 -1.95 18.19 -5.00
N ILE A 63 -1.87 16.87 -4.86
CA ILE A 63 -2.25 15.94 -5.91
C ILE A 63 -3.77 16.01 -6.13
N ALA A 64 -4.55 15.92 -5.05
CA ALA A 64 -6.01 15.94 -5.12
C ALA A 64 -6.56 17.24 -5.74
N SER A 65 -5.95 18.40 -5.48
CA SER A 65 -6.38 19.68 -6.07
C SER A 65 -6.18 19.78 -7.57
N GLN A 66 -5.34 18.91 -8.15
CA GLN A 66 -5.05 18.86 -9.58
C GLN A 66 -5.82 17.76 -10.30
N LEU A 67 -6.50 16.87 -9.57
CA LEU A 67 -7.37 15.87 -10.18
C LEU A 67 -8.51 16.57 -10.92
N PRO A 68 -8.94 16.04 -12.08
CA PRO A 68 -10.14 16.52 -12.74
C PRO A 68 -11.28 16.50 -11.73
N SER A 69 -11.99 17.62 -11.58
CA SER A 69 -13.18 17.68 -10.74
C SER A 69 -14.22 16.76 -11.38
N GLN A 70 -14.33 15.53 -10.88
CA GLN A 70 -15.42 14.66 -11.24
C GLN A 70 -16.67 15.24 -10.59
N THR A 71 -17.41 16.07 -11.32
CA THR A 71 -18.80 16.37 -10.99
C THR A 71 -19.55 15.06 -11.10
N ASN A 72 -19.64 14.31 -10.00
CA ASN A 72 -20.47 13.12 -9.94
C ASN A 72 -21.92 13.61 -10.08
N PRO A 73 -22.61 13.38 -11.21
CA PRO A 73 -23.95 13.92 -11.43
C PRO A 73 -24.99 13.35 -10.46
N LYS A 74 -24.63 12.27 -9.75
CA LYS A 74 -25.45 11.59 -8.74
C LYS A 74 -25.02 11.91 -7.30
N ALA A 75 -23.96 12.69 -7.09
CA ALA A 75 -23.64 13.19 -5.77
C ALA A 75 -24.64 14.30 -5.43
N ALA A 76 -25.32 14.17 -4.29
CA ALA A 76 -26.10 15.26 -3.74
C ALA A 76 -25.18 16.45 -3.45
N LEU A 77 -25.68 17.67 -3.72
CA LEU A 77 -25.03 18.93 -3.36
C LEU A 77 -24.79 19.05 -1.86
#